data_AF-A0A7C7D2Y7-F1
#
_entry.id   AF-A0A7C7D2Y7-F1
#
_cell.length_a   1.000
_cell.length_b   1.000
_cell.length_c   1.000
_cell.angle_alpha   90.00
_cell.angle_beta   90.00
_cell.angle_gamma   90.00
#
_symmetry.space_group_name_H-M   'P 1'
#
loop_
_entity.id
_entity.type
_entity.pdbx_description
1 polymer ?
#
loop_
_entity_poly.entity_id
_entity_poly.type
_entity_poly.pdbx_seq_one_letter_code
_entity_poly.pdbx_strand_id
1 'polypeptide(L)'
;MREVIEFPGLWDLKIPVSREAFKVFNIPIYWYGIIIAFAFLLAVLLATKQSSKYGIDPDNFIDLVLFLTPASIIGARLYYVAFSWEDFQGNFLDIINTRKGGLAIYGGIIAGLITTLIFAKVKKINVLELFDFGIPYLPMAQAIGRWGNFINQEAYGINTNLPWGMTSESIRSELTRNAQKLAEMGIIIDPSKPVHPTFLYESLWDLGVFLVLIWHRKRKKVSGEVLFLYMILYGIGRAWIEGLRTDSLMIGSRRISQLLSIVFAIVFAVAFIMRRRKASSADRGEIAELGTSSYGEILKEFKKEDHSFDFEEINDDESICEGVVNDATVDEETNNDEINDEEAIVEESIDDEANGEEINE
;
A
#
# COMPACT_ATOMS: atom_id res chain seq x y z
N MET A 1 -26.96 11.00 18.25
CA MET A 1 -27.38 10.06 19.32
C MET A 1 -26.22 9.13 19.60
N ARG A 2 -25.92 8.78 20.85
CA ARG A 2 -24.90 7.75 21.14
C ARG A 2 -25.57 6.39 20.95
N GLU A 3 -25.04 5.58 20.07
CA GLU A 3 -25.47 4.21 19.86
C GLU A 3 -24.57 3.27 20.67
N VAL A 4 -25.06 2.09 21.01
CA VAL A 4 -24.29 1.11 21.78
C VAL A 4 -24.14 -0.14 20.94
N ILE A 5 -22.89 -0.52 20.70
CA ILE A 5 -22.54 -1.80 20.09
C ILE A 5 -22.35 -2.81 21.22
N GLU A 6 -22.98 -3.96 21.10
CA GLU A 6 -22.99 -5.01 22.10
C GLU A 6 -22.33 -6.29 21.54
N PHE A 7 -21.56 -6.96 22.39
CA PHE A 7 -20.97 -8.27 22.13
C PHE A 7 -21.41 -9.25 23.23
N PRO A 8 -22.61 -9.86 23.10
CA PRO A 8 -23.20 -10.66 24.17
C PRO A 8 -22.31 -11.84 24.62
N GLY A 9 -21.60 -12.46 23.68
CA GLY A 9 -20.70 -13.59 23.98
C GLY A 9 -19.31 -13.20 24.52
N LEU A 10 -19.00 -11.90 24.67
CA LEU A 10 -17.77 -11.37 25.25
C LEU A 10 -18.06 -10.66 26.57
N TRP A 11 -18.57 -11.39 27.57
CA TRP A 11 -18.91 -10.85 28.90
C TRP A 11 -19.88 -9.66 28.82
N ASP A 12 -20.85 -9.71 27.90
CA ASP A 12 -21.78 -8.61 27.64
C ASP A 12 -21.10 -7.25 27.42
N LEU A 13 -19.96 -7.24 26.72
CA LEU A 13 -19.21 -6.03 26.42
C LEU A 13 -20.09 -5.03 25.63
N LYS A 14 -20.17 -3.80 26.15
CA LYS A 14 -20.91 -2.69 25.53
C LYS A 14 -19.99 -1.53 25.23
N ILE A 15 -19.98 -1.12 23.96
CA ILE A 15 -19.12 -0.05 23.46
C ILE A 15 -20.02 1.10 22.98
N PRO A 16 -20.06 2.24 23.68
CA PRO A 16 -20.78 3.41 23.21
C PRO A 16 -20.02 4.05 22.05
N VAL A 17 -20.72 4.28 20.94
CA VAL A 17 -20.17 4.89 19.73
C VAL A 17 -21.00 6.07 19.27
N SER A 18 -20.36 6.99 18.56
CA SER A 18 -21.04 8.06 17.85
C SER A 18 -20.41 8.23 16.48
N ARG A 19 -21.23 8.41 15.44
CA ARG A 19 -20.74 8.63 14.07
C ARG A 19 -20.08 10.00 13.91
N GLU A 20 -20.66 11.01 14.55
CA GLU A 20 -20.12 12.37 14.61
C GLU A 20 -19.00 12.44 15.65
N ALA A 21 -17.83 12.92 15.24
CA ALA A 21 -16.71 13.16 16.14
C ALA A 21 -16.87 14.51 16.84
N PHE A 22 -17.05 15.58 16.06
CA PHE A 22 -17.29 16.94 16.54
C PHE A 22 -17.92 17.79 15.44
N LYS A 23 -18.32 19.02 15.76
CA LYS A 23 -18.87 19.99 14.80
C LYS A 23 -17.96 21.21 14.72
N VAL A 24 -17.74 21.71 13.50
CA VAL A 24 -17.01 22.95 13.22
C VAL A 24 -17.96 23.87 12.47
N PHE A 25 -18.28 25.06 13.02
CA PHE A 25 -19.28 25.97 12.44
C PHE A 25 -20.61 25.28 12.08
N ASN A 26 -21.10 24.40 12.97
CA ASN A 26 -22.29 23.56 12.77
C ASN A 26 -22.20 22.52 11.63
N ILE A 27 -21.03 22.34 11.03
CA ILE A 27 -20.75 21.28 10.06
C ILE A 27 -20.25 20.04 10.83
N PRO A 28 -20.95 18.89 10.75
CA PRO A 28 -20.52 17.67 11.41
C PRO A 28 -19.28 17.09 10.73
N ILE A 29 -18.29 16.73 11.54
CA ILE A 29 -17.11 15.96 11.14
C ILE A 29 -17.29 14.54 11.65
N TYR A 30 -17.19 13.56 10.76
CA TYR A 30 -17.44 12.16 11.06
C TYR A 30 -16.15 11.38 11.32
N TRP A 31 -16.19 10.45 12.29
CA TRP A 31 -15.05 9.56 12.58
C TRP A 31 -14.58 8.78 11.36
N TYR A 32 -15.51 8.37 10.50
CA TYR A 32 -15.20 7.66 9.25
C TYR A 32 -14.19 8.43 8.38
N GLY A 33 -14.41 9.75 8.20
CA GLY A 33 -13.51 10.61 7.43
C GLY A 33 -12.17 10.81 8.13
N ILE A 34 -12.17 10.97 9.46
CA ILE A 34 -10.95 11.12 10.26
C ILE A 34 -10.08 9.87 10.16
N ILE A 35 -10.67 8.68 10.31
CA ILE A 35 -9.96 7.39 10.26
C ILE A 35 -9.35 7.18 8.87
N ILE A 36 -10.09 7.47 7.79
CA ILE A 36 -9.58 7.36 6.42
C ILE A 36 -8.45 8.36 6.17
N ALA A 37 -8.62 9.62 6.58
CA ALA A 37 -7.59 10.64 6.42
C ALA A 37 -6.31 10.26 7.20
N PHE A 38 -6.45 9.73 8.41
CA PHE A 38 -5.34 9.22 9.21
C PHE A 38 -4.64 8.02 8.53
N ALA A 39 -5.41 7.03 8.06
CA ALA A 39 -4.88 5.87 7.35
C ALA A 39 -4.10 6.27 6.10
N PHE A 40 -4.65 7.19 5.31
CA PHE A 40 -4.01 7.76 4.13
C PHE A 40 -2.73 8.52 4.48
N LEU A 41 -2.77 9.43 5.46
CA LEU A 41 -1.61 10.21 5.88
C LEU A 41 -0.49 9.28 6.38
N LEU A 42 -0.83 8.28 7.18
CA LEU A 42 0.13 7.30 7.68
C LEU A 42 0.77 6.50 6.53
N ALA A 43 -0.03 6.09 5.53
CA ALA A 43 0.48 5.42 4.33
C ALA A 43 1.47 6.30 3.56
N VAL A 44 1.16 7.58 3.35
CA VAL A 44 2.03 8.53 2.66
C VAL A 44 3.32 8.74 3.46
N LEU A 45 3.23 9.03 4.76
CA LEU A 45 4.40 9.27 5.60
C LEU A 45 5.35 8.07 5.66
N LEU A 46 4.82 6.86 5.84
CA LEU A 46 5.62 5.64 5.89
C LEU A 46 6.22 5.30 4.53
N ALA A 47 5.46 5.50 3.45
CA ALA A 47 5.97 5.30 2.10
C ALA A 47 7.09 6.30 1.79
N THR A 48 6.86 7.60 1.89
CA THR A 48 7.90 8.63 1.63
C THR A 48 9.15 8.40 2.47
N LYS A 49 9.02 8.04 3.76
CA LYS A 49 10.18 7.73 4.61
C LYS A 49 11.00 6.53 4.10
N GLN A 50 10.36 5.57 3.44
CA GLN A 50 11.01 4.35 2.94
C GLN A 50 11.40 4.44 1.46
N SER A 51 10.94 5.44 0.71
CA SER A 51 11.05 5.45 -0.76
C SER A 51 12.50 5.41 -1.25
N SER A 52 13.40 6.17 -0.61
CA SER A 52 14.82 6.21 -0.97
C SER A 52 15.48 4.83 -0.87
N LYS A 53 15.08 4.00 0.10
CA LYS A 53 15.60 2.63 0.27
C LYS A 53 15.23 1.72 -0.91
N TYR A 54 14.20 2.07 -1.67
CA TYR A 54 13.71 1.30 -2.81
C TYR A 54 13.96 2.01 -4.14
N GLY A 55 14.91 2.97 -4.18
CA GLY A 55 15.29 3.67 -5.40
C GLY A 55 14.22 4.63 -5.93
N ILE A 56 13.23 4.99 -5.10
CA ILE A 56 12.19 5.95 -5.44
C ILE A 56 12.50 7.25 -4.71
N ASP A 57 12.77 8.28 -5.49
CA ASP A 57 12.95 9.63 -4.98
C ASP A 57 11.72 10.09 -4.16
N PRO A 58 11.90 10.55 -2.90
CA PRO A 58 10.80 10.98 -2.04
C PRO A 58 9.92 12.07 -2.64
N ASP A 59 10.52 13.03 -3.33
CA ASP A 59 9.79 14.14 -3.96
C ASP A 59 8.93 13.63 -5.10
N ASN A 60 9.45 12.74 -5.94
CA ASN A 60 8.65 12.05 -6.96
C ASN A 60 7.50 11.23 -6.37
N PHE A 61 7.67 10.63 -5.19
CA PHE A 61 6.57 9.91 -4.54
C PHE A 61 5.50 10.86 -3.99
N ILE A 62 5.89 11.98 -3.39
CA ILE A 62 4.96 13.01 -2.93
C ILE A 62 4.23 13.63 -4.13
N ASP A 63 4.95 13.98 -5.20
CA ASP A 63 4.38 14.46 -6.47
C ASP A 63 3.32 13.47 -6.98
N LEU A 64 3.64 12.17 -7.02
CA LEU A 64 2.69 11.15 -7.43
C LEU A 64 1.43 11.19 -6.58
N VAL A 65 1.55 11.23 -5.25
CA VAL A 65 0.41 11.28 -4.32
C VAL A 65 -0.43 12.55 -4.53
N LEU A 66 0.21 13.68 -4.80
CA LEU A 66 -0.45 14.96 -5.07
C LEU A 66 -1.24 14.95 -6.38
N PHE A 67 -0.80 14.22 -7.41
CA PHE A 67 -1.60 14.02 -8.63
C PHE A 67 -2.63 12.91 -8.49
N LEU A 68 -2.27 11.81 -7.84
CA LEU A 68 -3.08 10.59 -7.70
C LEU A 68 -4.34 10.84 -6.88
N THR A 69 -4.21 11.49 -5.72
CA THR A 69 -5.33 11.73 -4.80
C THR A 69 -6.48 12.52 -5.43
N PRO A 70 -6.27 13.73 -5.99
CA PRO A 70 -7.35 14.48 -6.64
C PRO A 70 -7.90 13.76 -7.88
N ALA A 71 -7.04 13.15 -8.70
CA ALA A 71 -7.48 12.38 -9.86
C ALA A 71 -8.40 11.21 -9.45
N SER A 72 -8.07 10.48 -8.38
CA SER A 72 -8.92 9.42 -7.83
C SER A 72 -10.25 9.94 -7.30
N ILE A 73 -10.29 11.09 -6.62
CA ILE A 73 -11.54 11.69 -6.14
C ILE A 73 -12.43 12.10 -7.32
N ILE A 74 -11.84 12.76 -8.33
CA ILE A 74 -12.54 13.17 -9.55
C ILE A 74 -13.06 11.93 -10.29
N GLY A 75 -12.22 10.92 -10.50
CA GLY A 75 -12.61 9.67 -11.14
C GLY A 75 -13.73 8.95 -10.41
N ALA A 76 -13.68 8.89 -9.07
CA ALA A 76 -14.73 8.29 -8.26
C ALA A 76 -16.07 9.02 -8.42
N ARG A 77 -16.04 10.36 -8.52
CA ARG A 77 -17.24 11.16 -8.75
C ARG A 77 -17.80 10.99 -10.16
N LEU A 78 -16.95 11.11 -11.17
CA LEU A 78 -17.35 10.96 -12.58
C LEU A 78 -17.96 9.59 -12.84
N TYR A 79 -17.37 8.54 -12.28
CA TYR A 79 -17.92 7.19 -12.38
C TYR A 79 -19.30 7.09 -11.72
N TYR A 80 -19.47 7.63 -10.51
CA TYR A 80 -20.79 7.63 -9.85
C TYR A 80 -21.86 8.33 -10.70
N VAL A 81 -21.52 9.52 -11.22
CA VAL A 81 -22.42 10.33 -12.06
C VAL A 81 -22.78 9.60 -13.36
N ALA A 82 -21.81 8.94 -14.00
CA ALA A 82 -22.05 8.20 -15.23
C ALA A 82 -23.05 7.04 -15.05
N PHE A 83 -22.97 6.33 -13.91
CA PHE A 83 -23.86 5.20 -13.61
C PHE A 83 -25.19 5.59 -12.95
N SER A 84 -25.32 6.85 -12.50
CA SER A 84 -26.53 7.39 -11.88
C SER A 84 -27.05 8.60 -12.66
N TRP A 85 -26.89 8.58 -13.99
CA TRP A 85 -27.09 9.76 -14.84
C TRP A 85 -28.48 10.38 -14.71
N GLU A 86 -29.51 9.56 -14.51
CA GLU A 86 -30.89 10.00 -14.32
C GLU A 86 -31.06 10.97 -13.14
N ASP A 87 -30.30 10.77 -12.06
CA ASP A 87 -30.32 11.65 -10.86
C ASP A 87 -29.73 13.05 -11.12
N PHE A 88 -28.99 13.22 -12.21
CA PHE A 88 -28.28 14.46 -12.55
C PHE A 88 -28.87 15.19 -13.75
N GLN A 89 -29.90 14.63 -14.40
CA GLN A 89 -30.58 15.28 -15.52
C GLN A 89 -31.28 16.55 -15.04
N GLY A 90 -30.74 17.72 -15.43
CA GLY A 90 -31.33 19.03 -15.13
C GLY A 90 -30.61 19.85 -14.04
N ASN A 91 -29.57 19.32 -13.38
CA ASN A 91 -28.77 20.11 -12.42
C ASN A 91 -27.27 19.76 -12.46
N PHE A 92 -26.54 20.38 -13.38
CA PHE A 92 -25.11 20.16 -13.56
C PHE A 92 -24.24 20.55 -12.34
N LEU A 93 -24.71 21.44 -11.46
CA LEU A 93 -23.98 21.80 -10.24
C LEU A 93 -23.88 20.62 -9.26
N ASP A 94 -24.85 19.71 -9.29
CA ASP A 94 -24.83 18.52 -8.43
C ASP A 94 -23.75 17.52 -8.86
N ILE A 95 -23.28 17.55 -10.11
CA ILE A 95 -22.16 16.70 -10.57
C ILE A 95 -20.89 16.99 -9.77
N ILE A 96 -20.63 18.26 -9.43
CA ILE A 96 -19.43 18.70 -8.70
C ILE A 96 -19.62 18.57 -7.18
N ASN A 97 -20.86 18.51 -6.71
CA ASN A 97 -21.17 18.48 -5.28
C ASN A 97 -20.87 17.12 -4.64
N THR A 98 -19.64 16.95 -4.14
CA THR A 98 -19.19 15.76 -3.42
C THR A 98 -19.73 15.67 -1.99
N ARG A 99 -20.28 16.75 -1.43
CA ARG A 99 -20.78 16.77 -0.04
C ARG A 99 -22.07 15.98 0.15
N LYS A 100 -22.85 15.80 -0.92
CA LYS A 100 -24.05 14.96 -0.92
C LYS A 100 -23.72 13.45 -0.91
N GLY A 101 -22.43 13.08 -0.91
CA GLY A 101 -21.99 11.70 -1.12
C GLY A 101 -21.92 11.35 -2.60
N GLY A 102 -21.93 10.05 -2.93
CA GLY A 102 -21.88 9.56 -4.31
C GLY A 102 -20.46 9.54 -4.89
N LEU A 103 -19.60 8.73 -4.27
CA LEU A 103 -18.27 8.42 -4.80
C LEU A 103 -18.21 6.91 -5.04
N ALA A 104 -17.95 6.51 -6.29
CA ALA A 104 -17.83 5.12 -6.66
C ALA A 104 -16.35 4.70 -6.63
N ILE A 105 -16.02 3.70 -5.79
CA ILE A 105 -14.63 3.27 -5.59
C ILE A 105 -13.94 2.81 -6.90
N TYR A 106 -14.69 2.20 -7.82
CA TYR A 106 -14.16 1.77 -9.12
C TYR A 106 -13.60 2.94 -9.93
N GLY A 107 -14.29 4.08 -9.96
CA GLY A 107 -13.81 5.28 -10.63
C GLY A 107 -12.50 5.81 -10.05
N GLY A 108 -12.38 5.77 -8.72
CA GLY A 108 -11.16 6.21 -8.04
C GLY A 108 -9.97 5.29 -8.28
N ILE A 109 -10.19 3.98 -8.31
CA ILE A 109 -9.17 2.98 -8.65
C ILE A 109 -8.70 3.15 -10.10
N ILE A 110 -9.63 3.28 -11.05
CA ILE A 110 -9.30 3.42 -12.48
C ILE A 110 -8.50 4.71 -12.70
N ALA A 111 -8.97 5.84 -12.18
CA ALA A 111 -8.26 7.11 -12.32
C ALA A 111 -6.89 7.08 -11.62
N GLY A 112 -6.80 6.49 -10.43
CA GLY A 112 -5.52 6.34 -9.72
C GLY A 112 -4.51 5.47 -10.47
N LEU A 113 -4.96 4.37 -11.07
CA LEU A 113 -4.13 3.51 -11.92
C LEU A 113 -3.62 4.28 -13.15
N ILE A 114 -4.50 4.97 -13.87
CA ILE A 114 -4.13 5.78 -15.04
C ILE A 114 -3.11 6.85 -14.65
N THR A 115 -3.35 7.60 -13.57
CA THR A 115 -2.42 8.62 -13.08
C THR A 115 -1.06 8.03 -12.73
N THR A 116 -1.03 6.88 -12.05
CA THR A 116 0.23 6.20 -11.70
C THR A 116 1.01 5.80 -12.95
N LEU A 117 0.34 5.23 -13.96
CA LEU A 117 0.96 4.81 -15.21
C LEU A 117 1.53 5.99 -16.00
N ILE A 118 0.76 7.08 -16.10
CA ILE A 118 1.20 8.32 -16.78
C ILE A 118 2.38 8.93 -16.03
N PHE A 119 2.28 9.06 -14.71
CA PHE A 119 3.32 9.65 -13.88
C PHE A 119 4.63 8.87 -13.97
N ALA A 120 4.58 7.55 -13.81
CA ALA A 120 5.74 6.68 -13.94
C ALA A 120 6.40 6.80 -15.32
N LYS A 121 5.60 6.90 -16.39
CA LYS A 121 6.12 7.10 -17.75
C LYS A 121 6.81 8.46 -17.91
N VAL A 122 6.22 9.53 -17.39
CA VAL A 122 6.76 10.89 -17.47
C VAL A 122 8.06 11.02 -16.68
N LYS A 123 8.10 10.48 -15.45
CA LYS A 123 9.27 10.51 -14.57
C LYS A 123 10.29 9.38 -14.85
N LYS A 124 10.04 8.54 -15.87
CA LYS A 124 10.88 7.40 -16.26
C LYS A 124 11.13 6.39 -15.12
N ILE A 125 10.14 6.20 -14.26
CA ILE A 125 10.16 5.23 -13.16
C ILE A 125 9.60 3.90 -13.67
N ASN A 126 10.21 2.78 -13.28
CA ASN A 126 9.66 1.46 -13.57
C ASN A 126 8.31 1.29 -12.86
N VAL A 127 7.23 1.20 -13.65
CA VAL A 127 5.85 1.07 -13.17
C VAL A 127 5.69 -0.07 -12.16
N LEU A 128 6.32 -1.20 -12.40
CA LEU A 128 6.16 -2.40 -11.57
C LEU A 128 6.91 -2.28 -10.26
N GLU A 129 8.04 -1.58 -10.25
CA GLU A 129 8.78 -1.27 -9.01
C GLU A 129 8.01 -0.26 -8.17
N LEU A 130 7.42 0.75 -8.82
CA LEU A 130 6.54 1.71 -8.16
C LEU A 130 5.33 1.02 -7.51
N PHE A 131 4.69 0.08 -8.23
CA PHE A 131 3.62 -0.73 -7.66
C PHE A 131 4.10 -1.64 -6.53
N ASP A 132 5.20 -2.39 -6.71
CA ASP A 132 5.74 -3.25 -5.66
C ASP A 132 6.08 -2.47 -4.38
N PHE A 133 6.51 -1.22 -4.54
CA PHE A 133 6.81 -0.34 -3.44
C PHE A 133 5.56 0.19 -2.74
N GLY A 134 4.60 0.72 -3.51
CA GLY A 134 3.42 1.40 -2.98
C GLY A 134 2.29 0.46 -2.52
N ILE A 135 2.12 -0.69 -3.18
CA ILE A 135 0.99 -1.60 -2.94
C ILE A 135 0.87 -2.10 -1.49
N PRO A 136 1.95 -2.36 -0.71
CA PRO A 136 1.80 -2.83 0.66
C PRO A 136 1.11 -1.81 1.58
N TYR A 137 1.24 -0.51 1.32
CA TYR A 137 0.60 0.52 2.16
C TYR A 137 -0.91 0.60 1.95
N LEU A 138 -1.43 0.03 0.86
CA LEU A 138 -2.86 -0.02 0.57
C LEU A 138 -3.63 -0.93 1.54
N PRO A 139 -3.29 -2.22 1.75
CA PRO A 139 -3.93 -3.05 2.76
C PRO A 139 -3.69 -2.54 4.18
N MET A 140 -2.55 -1.89 4.46
CA MET A 140 -2.37 -1.20 5.75
C MET A 140 -3.44 -0.11 5.96
N ALA A 141 -3.66 0.75 4.95
CA ALA A 141 -4.67 1.78 5.02
C ALA A 141 -6.09 1.20 5.08
N GLN A 142 -6.37 0.10 4.37
CA GLN A 142 -7.64 -0.62 4.45
C GLN A 142 -7.88 -1.17 5.86
N ALA A 143 -6.87 -1.80 6.48
CA ALA A 143 -6.97 -2.37 7.82
C ALA A 143 -7.42 -1.33 8.86
N ILE A 144 -6.86 -0.12 8.77
CA ILE A 144 -7.24 1.02 9.62
C ILE A 144 -8.63 1.55 9.22
N GLY A 145 -8.88 1.71 7.92
CA GLY A 145 -10.15 2.21 7.38
C GLY A 145 -11.38 1.40 7.80
N ARG A 146 -11.25 0.08 8.00
CA ARG A 146 -12.34 -0.79 8.47
C ARG A 146 -12.90 -0.41 9.84
N TRP A 147 -12.11 0.24 10.68
CA TRP A 147 -12.62 0.78 11.95
C TRP A 147 -13.62 1.92 11.75
N GLY A 148 -13.61 2.59 10.59
CA GLY A 148 -14.68 3.48 10.19
C GLY A 148 -16.02 2.74 10.06
N ASN A 149 -16.02 1.54 9.45
CA ASN A 149 -17.24 0.74 9.30
C ASN A 149 -17.78 0.29 10.67
N PHE A 150 -16.90 0.00 11.63
CA PHE A 150 -17.29 -0.28 13.01
C PHE A 150 -18.03 0.89 13.65
N ILE A 151 -17.50 2.11 13.55
CA ILE A 151 -18.16 3.30 14.11
C ILE A 151 -19.49 3.60 13.42
N ASN A 152 -19.58 3.37 12.10
CA ASN A 152 -20.81 3.50 11.34
C ASN A 152 -21.79 2.34 11.51
N GLN A 153 -21.35 1.22 12.12
CA GLN A 153 -22.11 -0.01 12.26
C GLN A 153 -22.64 -0.55 10.93
N GLU A 154 -21.78 -0.54 9.91
CA GLU A 154 -22.11 -1.00 8.56
C GLU A 154 -21.18 -2.13 8.12
N ALA A 155 -21.46 -2.73 6.94
CA ALA A 155 -20.59 -3.74 6.33
C ALA A 155 -20.32 -4.95 7.25
N TYR A 156 -21.36 -5.43 7.94
CA TYR A 156 -21.37 -6.62 8.80
C TYR A 156 -21.81 -7.89 8.02
N GLY A 157 -21.62 -9.06 8.64
CA GLY A 157 -21.97 -10.34 8.04
C GLY A 157 -23.34 -10.88 8.42
N ILE A 158 -23.61 -12.13 8.03
CA ILE A 158 -24.79 -12.89 8.41
C ILE A 158 -24.83 -13.16 9.93
N ASN A 159 -25.95 -13.70 10.43
CA ASN A 159 -26.05 -14.06 11.84
C ASN A 159 -24.99 -15.07 12.25
N THR A 160 -24.53 -14.96 13.50
CA THR A 160 -23.51 -15.83 14.07
C THR A 160 -23.83 -16.19 15.52
N ASN A 161 -23.37 -17.37 15.94
CA ASN A 161 -23.41 -17.81 17.34
C ASN A 161 -22.01 -17.77 17.99
N LEU A 162 -21.01 -17.22 17.30
CA LEU A 162 -19.66 -17.10 17.82
C LEU A 162 -19.62 -16.09 18.98
N PRO A 163 -18.71 -16.26 19.95
CA PRO A 163 -18.70 -15.42 21.15
C PRO A 163 -18.45 -13.94 20.85
N TRP A 164 -17.74 -13.62 19.77
CA TRP A 164 -17.49 -12.25 19.30
C TRP A 164 -18.55 -11.71 18.32
N GLY A 165 -19.75 -12.31 18.28
CA GLY A 165 -20.87 -11.77 17.50
C GLY A 165 -21.24 -10.35 17.96
N MET A 166 -21.49 -9.47 16.99
CA MET A 166 -21.77 -8.04 17.21
C MET A 166 -23.24 -7.74 16.97
N THR A 167 -23.87 -6.89 17.79
CA THR A 167 -25.23 -6.39 17.55
C THR A 167 -25.38 -4.96 18.06
N SER A 168 -26.38 -4.25 17.54
CA SER A 168 -26.76 -2.91 18.00
C SER A 168 -28.17 -2.58 17.52
N GLU A 169 -28.77 -1.52 18.06
CA GLU A 169 -30.10 -1.10 17.60
C GLU A 169 -30.11 -0.72 16.10
N SER A 170 -29.05 -0.07 15.62
CA SER A 170 -28.90 0.29 14.22
C SER A 170 -28.81 -0.95 13.32
N ILE A 171 -28.01 -1.95 13.70
CA ILE A 171 -27.88 -3.22 12.98
C ILE A 171 -29.24 -3.94 12.93
N ARG A 172 -29.94 -4.04 14.07
CA ARG A 172 -31.26 -4.69 14.15
C ARG A 172 -32.29 -4.00 13.26
N SER A 173 -32.34 -2.67 13.31
CA SER A 173 -33.24 -1.86 12.50
C SER A 173 -32.97 -2.04 11.00
N GLU A 174 -31.70 -1.99 10.60
CA GLU A 174 -31.27 -2.17 9.21
C GLU A 174 -31.58 -3.57 8.68
N LEU A 175 -31.32 -4.61 9.48
CA LEU A 175 -31.65 -5.99 9.13
C LEU A 175 -33.16 -6.19 8.98
N THR A 176 -33.95 -5.61 9.88
CA THR A 176 -35.42 -5.68 9.81
C THR A 176 -35.94 -4.98 8.55
N ARG A 177 -35.41 -3.80 8.23
CA ARG A 177 -35.79 -3.04 7.03
C ARG A 177 -35.46 -3.78 5.73
N ASN A 178 -34.32 -4.48 5.71
CA ASN A 178 -33.84 -5.17 4.52
C ASN A 178 -34.21 -6.66 4.47
N ALA A 179 -34.97 -7.18 5.45
CA ALA A 179 -35.24 -8.61 5.60
C ALA A 179 -35.83 -9.25 4.34
N GLN A 180 -36.79 -8.58 3.69
CA GLN A 180 -37.39 -9.06 2.45
C GLN A 180 -36.37 -9.13 1.30
N LYS A 181 -35.59 -8.07 1.09
CA LYS A 181 -34.55 -8.02 0.05
C LYS A 181 -33.48 -9.10 0.29
N LEU A 182 -33.11 -9.33 1.54
CA LEU A 182 -32.16 -10.37 1.93
C LEU A 182 -32.72 -11.78 1.64
N ALA A 183 -34.00 -12.02 1.95
CA ALA A 183 -34.66 -13.28 1.67
C ALA A 183 -34.77 -13.57 0.16
N GLU A 184 -35.04 -12.56 -0.67
CA GLU A 184 -35.03 -12.65 -2.14
C GLU A 184 -33.64 -13.04 -2.69
N MET A 185 -32.58 -12.64 -2.00
CA MET A 185 -31.20 -13.06 -2.31
C MET A 185 -30.82 -14.43 -1.72
N GLY A 186 -31.78 -15.13 -1.09
CA GLY A 186 -31.56 -16.42 -0.43
C GLY A 186 -30.82 -16.34 0.91
N ILE A 187 -30.71 -15.14 1.50
CA ILE A 187 -30.04 -14.92 2.78
C ILE A 187 -31.11 -14.84 3.88
N ILE A 188 -31.17 -15.87 4.72
CA ILE A 188 -32.07 -15.92 5.88
C ILE A 188 -31.37 -15.25 7.06
N ILE A 189 -31.95 -14.16 7.57
CA ILE A 189 -31.44 -13.41 8.71
C ILE A 189 -32.52 -13.25 9.78
N ASP A 190 -32.13 -13.45 11.03
CA ASP A 190 -32.89 -13.13 12.24
C ASP A 190 -32.33 -11.83 12.84
N PRO A 191 -33.07 -10.71 12.80
CA PRO A 191 -32.60 -9.44 13.35
C PRO A 191 -32.29 -9.48 14.85
N SER A 192 -32.84 -10.44 15.61
CA SER A 192 -32.57 -10.55 17.05
C SER A 192 -31.20 -11.16 17.37
N LYS A 193 -30.56 -11.82 16.39
CA LYS A 193 -29.29 -12.52 16.59
C LYS A 193 -28.08 -11.64 16.26
N PRO A 194 -26.95 -11.81 16.96
CA PRO A 194 -25.69 -11.17 16.60
C PRO A 194 -25.25 -11.51 15.18
N VAL A 195 -24.48 -10.62 14.57
CA VAL A 195 -23.88 -10.78 13.25
C VAL A 195 -22.37 -10.93 13.32
N HIS A 196 -21.78 -11.53 12.29
CA HIS A 196 -20.32 -11.55 12.14
C HIS A 196 -19.78 -10.11 12.02
N PRO A 197 -18.81 -9.68 12.86
CA PRO A 197 -18.12 -8.40 12.70
C PRO A 197 -17.12 -8.46 11.53
N THR A 198 -17.61 -8.46 10.30
CA THR A 198 -16.76 -8.58 9.10
C THR A 198 -15.76 -7.44 8.95
N PHE A 199 -16.03 -6.24 9.50
CA PHE A 199 -15.02 -5.17 9.58
C PHE A 199 -13.73 -5.65 10.26
N LEU A 200 -13.84 -6.46 11.33
CA LEU A 200 -12.70 -6.96 12.09
C LEU A 200 -11.97 -8.04 11.30
N TYR A 201 -12.71 -8.93 10.64
CA TYR A 201 -12.10 -9.95 9.77
C TYR A 201 -11.35 -9.30 8.61
N GLU A 202 -11.92 -8.27 7.96
CA GLU A 202 -11.27 -7.49 6.91
C GLU A 202 -10.04 -6.75 7.47
N SER A 203 -10.17 -6.12 8.64
CA SER A 203 -9.05 -5.40 9.27
C SER A 203 -7.86 -6.31 9.57
N LEU A 204 -8.12 -7.49 10.16
CA LEU A 204 -7.08 -8.46 10.49
C LEU A 204 -6.49 -9.12 9.24
N TRP A 205 -7.31 -9.41 8.23
CA TRP A 205 -6.84 -9.94 6.96
C TRP A 205 -5.92 -8.93 6.26
N ASP A 206 -6.37 -7.69 6.11
CA ASP A 206 -5.61 -6.63 5.45
C ASP A 206 -4.30 -6.33 6.20
N LEU A 207 -4.31 -6.38 7.55
CA LEU A 207 -3.08 -6.30 8.35
C LEU A 207 -2.15 -7.48 8.08
N GLY A 208 -2.66 -8.70 8.03
CA GLY A 208 -1.89 -9.90 7.68
C GLY A 208 -1.28 -9.80 6.29
N VAL A 209 -2.05 -9.34 5.30
CA VAL A 209 -1.58 -9.09 3.93
C VAL A 209 -0.47 -8.06 3.94
N PHE A 210 -0.63 -6.93 4.64
CA PHE A 210 0.43 -5.94 4.78
C PHE A 210 1.74 -6.54 5.31
N LEU A 211 1.68 -7.31 6.39
CA LEU A 211 2.86 -7.95 6.98
C LEU A 211 3.53 -8.93 6.00
N VAL A 212 2.74 -9.76 5.32
CA VAL A 212 3.24 -10.70 4.29
C VAL A 212 3.91 -9.95 3.14
N LEU A 213 3.32 -8.85 2.67
CA LEU A 213 3.89 -8.07 1.56
C LEU A 213 5.17 -7.36 1.96
N ILE A 214 5.25 -6.77 3.16
CA ILE A 214 6.48 -6.14 3.63
C ILE A 214 7.60 -7.16 3.81
N TRP A 215 7.27 -8.35 4.31
CA TRP A 215 8.20 -9.47 4.42
C TRP A 215 8.67 -9.97 3.03
N HIS A 216 7.74 -10.18 2.09
CA HIS A 216 8.05 -10.66 0.74
C HIS A 216 8.80 -9.61 -0.10
N ARG A 217 8.54 -8.31 0.11
CA ARG A 217 9.22 -7.22 -0.59
C ARG A 217 10.74 -7.24 -0.40
N LYS A 218 11.24 -7.77 0.72
CA LYS A 218 12.69 -7.96 0.97
C LYS A 218 13.29 -9.16 0.24
N ARG A 219 12.46 -10.07 -0.27
CA ARG A 219 12.85 -11.36 -0.88
C ARG A 219 12.45 -11.46 -2.36
N LYS A 220 11.85 -10.40 -2.92
CA LYS A 220 11.39 -10.37 -4.30
C LYS A 220 12.59 -10.51 -5.24
N LYS A 221 12.44 -11.33 -6.27
CA LYS A 221 13.48 -11.52 -7.31
C LYS A 221 13.22 -10.68 -8.55
N VAL A 222 11.94 -10.39 -8.82
CA VAL A 222 11.50 -9.69 -10.03
C VAL A 222 10.50 -8.59 -9.67
N SER A 223 10.56 -7.49 -10.40
CA SER A 223 9.57 -6.41 -10.30
C SER A 223 8.17 -6.91 -10.65
N GLY A 224 7.17 -6.51 -9.87
CA GLY A 224 5.77 -6.90 -9.97
C GLY A 224 5.36 -8.09 -9.09
N GLU A 225 6.30 -8.78 -8.45
CA GLU A 225 5.97 -9.92 -7.58
C GLU A 225 5.10 -9.51 -6.39
N VAL A 226 5.36 -8.36 -5.78
CA VAL A 226 4.62 -7.88 -4.61
C VAL A 226 3.21 -7.45 -5.03
N LEU A 227 3.09 -6.78 -6.18
CA LEU A 227 1.79 -6.46 -6.78
C LEU A 227 0.94 -7.71 -7.02
N PHE A 228 1.49 -8.73 -7.67
CA PHE A 228 0.74 -9.95 -7.97
C PHE A 228 0.38 -10.73 -6.71
N LEU A 229 1.29 -10.80 -5.74
CA LEU A 229 1.02 -11.40 -4.44
C LEU A 229 -0.13 -10.69 -3.71
N TYR A 230 -0.15 -9.35 -3.74
CA TYR A 230 -1.27 -8.57 -3.21
C TYR A 230 -2.58 -8.94 -3.90
N MET A 231 -2.62 -9.00 -5.24
CA MET A 231 -3.85 -9.32 -5.97
C MET A 231 -4.37 -10.73 -5.66
N ILE A 232 -3.48 -11.70 -5.47
CA ILE A 232 -3.83 -13.07 -5.05
C ILE A 232 -4.44 -13.06 -3.64
N LEU A 233 -3.74 -12.45 -2.68
CA LEU A 233 -4.17 -12.39 -1.29
C LEU A 233 -5.47 -11.60 -1.11
N TYR A 234 -5.62 -10.49 -1.84
CA TYR A 234 -6.87 -9.72 -1.89
C TYR A 234 -8.01 -10.57 -2.46
N GLY A 235 -7.76 -11.32 -3.53
CA GLY A 235 -8.74 -12.24 -4.12
C GLY A 235 -9.20 -13.32 -3.12
N ILE A 236 -8.27 -13.93 -2.39
CA ILE A 236 -8.58 -14.95 -1.37
C ILE A 236 -9.41 -14.34 -0.24
N GLY A 237 -8.96 -13.22 0.34
CA GLY A 237 -9.66 -12.55 1.42
C GLY A 237 -11.06 -12.10 1.00
N ARG A 238 -11.19 -11.54 -0.21
CA ARG A 238 -12.48 -11.16 -0.78
C ARG A 238 -13.38 -12.38 -0.94
N ALA A 239 -12.91 -13.49 -1.50
CA ALA A 239 -13.75 -14.68 -1.69
C ALA A 239 -14.33 -15.20 -0.36
N TRP A 240 -13.49 -15.25 0.68
CA TRP A 240 -13.90 -15.72 2.01
C TRP A 240 -14.86 -14.75 2.70
N ILE A 241 -14.46 -13.49 2.88
CA ILE A 241 -15.23 -12.51 3.66
C ILE A 241 -16.51 -12.13 2.93
N GLU A 242 -16.45 -11.99 1.61
CA GLU A 242 -17.63 -11.74 0.81
C GLU A 242 -18.67 -12.85 1.00
N GLY A 243 -18.29 -14.10 1.29
CA GLY A 243 -19.25 -15.17 1.60
C GLY A 243 -20.03 -14.96 2.89
N LEU A 244 -19.50 -14.15 3.81
CA LEU A 244 -20.13 -13.82 5.08
C LEU A 244 -21.00 -12.57 5.02
N ARG A 245 -20.77 -11.66 4.06
CA ARG A 245 -21.43 -10.35 3.99
C ARG A 245 -22.93 -10.44 3.70
N THR A 246 -23.69 -9.41 4.08
CA THR A 246 -25.13 -9.30 3.79
C THR A 246 -25.43 -8.35 2.62
N ASP A 247 -24.47 -7.53 2.23
CA ASP A 247 -24.59 -6.44 1.24
C ASP A 247 -23.85 -6.74 -0.07
N SER A 248 -23.68 -8.01 -0.39
CA SER A 248 -22.99 -8.47 -1.60
C SER A 248 -23.75 -8.11 -2.88
N LEU A 249 -22.98 -7.78 -3.93
CA LEU A 249 -23.55 -7.60 -5.27
C LEU A 249 -23.86 -8.98 -5.88
N MET A 250 -25.15 -9.24 -6.09
CA MET A 250 -25.66 -10.54 -6.56
C MET A 250 -25.98 -10.50 -8.07
N ILE A 251 -25.67 -11.59 -8.77
CA ILE A 251 -26.25 -11.89 -10.09
C ILE A 251 -26.94 -13.26 -10.00
N GLY A 252 -28.27 -13.25 -10.04
CA GLY A 252 -29.07 -14.41 -9.65
C GLY A 252 -28.74 -14.84 -8.22
N SER A 253 -28.35 -16.11 -8.04
CA SER A 253 -27.98 -16.68 -6.72
C SER A 253 -26.49 -16.59 -6.37
N ARG A 254 -25.65 -15.95 -7.20
CA ARG A 254 -24.19 -15.92 -7.01
C ARG A 254 -23.68 -14.50 -6.73
N ARG A 255 -22.71 -14.39 -5.82
CA ARG A 255 -22.01 -13.13 -5.48
C ARG A 255 -20.96 -12.84 -6.55
N ILE A 256 -21.12 -11.77 -7.32
CA ILE A 256 -20.23 -11.41 -8.46
C ILE A 256 -18.79 -11.22 -7.99
N SER A 257 -18.64 -10.58 -6.85
CA SER A 257 -17.39 -10.32 -6.13
C SER A 257 -16.57 -11.58 -5.87
N GLN A 258 -17.21 -12.72 -5.56
CA GLN A 258 -16.52 -14.00 -5.36
C GLN A 258 -16.03 -14.62 -6.68
N LEU A 259 -16.82 -14.51 -7.74
CA LEU A 259 -16.40 -15.02 -9.06
C LEU A 259 -15.21 -14.21 -9.58
N LEU A 260 -15.31 -12.88 -9.50
CA LEU A 260 -14.26 -11.98 -9.94
C LEU A 260 -12.97 -12.17 -9.13
N SER A 261 -13.07 -12.41 -7.82
CA SER A 261 -11.91 -12.65 -6.98
C SER A 261 -11.17 -13.95 -7.31
N ILE A 262 -11.90 -15.01 -7.67
CA ILE A 262 -11.30 -16.29 -8.13
C ILE A 262 -10.57 -16.09 -9.45
N VAL A 263 -11.21 -15.42 -10.42
CA VAL A 263 -10.60 -15.14 -11.74
C VAL A 263 -9.32 -14.32 -11.57
N PHE A 264 -9.36 -13.26 -10.77
CA PHE A 264 -8.17 -12.47 -10.49
C PHE A 264 -7.07 -13.29 -9.81
N ALA A 265 -7.40 -14.10 -8.79
CA ALA A 265 -6.42 -14.93 -8.11
C ALA A 265 -5.69 -15.87 -9.08
N ILE A 266 -6.41 -16.52 -10.00
CA ILE A 266 -5.82 -17.41 -11.01
C ILE A 266 -4.93 -16.63 -11.98
N VAL A 267 -5.42 -15.52 -12.55
CA VAL A 267 -4.68 -14.71 -13.52
C VAL A 267 -3.37 -14.19 -12.93
N PHE A 268 -3.41 -13.66 -11.71
CA PHE A 268 -2.23 -13.12 -11.06
C PHE A 268 -1.29 -14.20 -10.53
N ALA A 269 -1.79 -15.37 -10.13
CA ALA A 269 -0.95 -16.53 -9.83
C ALA A 269 -0.17 -17.01 -11.05
N VAL A 270 -0.82 -17.11 -12.20
CA VAL A 270 -0.16 -17.46 -13.47
C VAL A 270 0.88 -16.40 -13.83
N ALA A 271 0.53 -15.11 -13.76
CA ALA A 271 1.47 -14.02 -14.03
C ALA A 271 2.69 -14.04 -13.11
N PHE A 272 2.49 -14.31 -11.81
CA PHE A 272 3.56 -14.46 -10.82
C PHE A 272 4.50 -15.62 -11.19
N ILE A 273 3.95 -16.81 -11.48
CA ILE A 273 4.73 -18.00 -11.84
C ILE A 273 5.50 -17.77 -13.15
N MET A 274 4.85 -17.21 -14.17
CA MET A 274 5.47 -16.93 -15.46
C MET A 274 6.66 -15.96 -15.33
N ARG A 275 6.52 -14.90 -14.52
CA ARG A 275 7.60 -13.96 -14.27
C ARG A 275 8.79 -14.59 -13.58
N ARG A 276 8.55 -15.40 -12.55
CA ARG A 276 9.61 -16.09 -11.81
C ARG A 276 10.34 -17.11 -12.67
N ARG A 277 9.61 -17.82 -13.54
CA ARG A 277 10.20 -18.74 -14.53
C ARG A 277 11.05 -17.99 -15.56
N LYS A 278 10.57 -16.87 -16.10
CA LYS A 278 11.33 -16.07 -17.08
C LYS A 278 12.66 -15.57 -16.49
N ALA A 279 12.65 -15.06 -15.26
CA ALA A 279 13.88 -14.63 -14.58
C ALA A 279 14.84 -15.82 -14.34
N SER A 280 14.34 -16.94 -13.81
CA SER A 280 15.17 -18.14 -13.60
C SER A 280 15.73 -18.76 -14.90
N SER A 281 15.02 -18.61 -16.02
CA SER A 281 15.52 -19.03 -17.33
C SER A 281 16.56 -18.05 -17.89
N ALA A 282 16.42 -16.75 -17.64
CA ALA A 282 17.40 -15.74 -18.03
C ALA A 282 18.71 -15.93 -17.25
N ASP A 283 18.65 -16.07 -15.92
CA ASP A 283 19.84 -16.33 -15.09
C ASP A 283 20.58 -17.60 -15.53
N ARG A 284 19.86 -18.66 -15.88
CA ARG A 284 20.46 -19.90 -16.38
C ARG A 284 21.10 -19.74 -17.77
N GLY A 285 20.52 -18.92 -18.64
CA GLY A 285 21.09 -18.60 -19.94
C GLY A 285 22.38 -17.79 -19.81
N GLU A 286 22.39 -16.79 -18.94
CA GLU A 286 23.56 -15.94 -18.66
C GLU A 286 24.69 -16.75 -18.01
N ILE A 287 24.39 -17.62 -17.04
CA ILE A 287 25.38 -18.54 -16.45
C ILE A 287 25.93 -19.52 -17.49
N ALA A 288 25.09 -20.03 -18.40
CA ALA A 288 25.53 -20.92 -19.47
C ALA A 288 26.44 -20.18 -20.48
N GLU A 289 26.08 -18.96 -20.88
CA GLU A 289 26.90 -18.11 -21.74
C GLU A 289 28.23 -17.74 -21.08
N LEU A 290 28.21 -17.30 -19.82
CA LEU A 290 29.40 -17.01 -19.03
C LEU A 290 30.31 -18.22 -18.96
N GLY A 291 29.78 -19.42 -18.69
CA GLY A 291 30.53 -20.68 -18.64
C GLY A 291 31.10 -21.13 -20.00
N THR A 292 30.62 -20.57 -21.12
CA THR A 292 31.16 -20.78 -22.47
C THR A 292 32.02 -19.62 -22.98
N SER A 293 32.03 -18.48 -22.29
CA SER A 293 32.84 -17.31 -22.65
C SER A 293 34.32 -17.52 -22.30
N SER A 294 35.20 -16.76 -22.95
CA SER A 294 36.65 -16.78 -22.64
C SER A 294 36.94 -16.44 -21.15
N TYR A 295 36.11 -15.60 -20.53
CA TYR A 295 36.16 -15.34 -19.09
C TYR A 295 35.75 -16.57 -18.24
N GLY A 296 34.76 -17.35 -18.69
CA GLY A 296 34.38 -18.59 -18.03
C GLY A 296 35.40 -19.71 -18.19
N GLU A 297 36.17 -19.72 -19.28
CA GLU A 297 37.32 -20.60 -19.44
C GLU A 297 38.44 -20.25 -18.47
N ILE A 298 38.76 -18.95 -18.34
CA ILE A 298 39.74 -18.46 -17.35
C ILE A 298 39.31 -18.86 -15.93
N LEU A 299 38.05 -18.65 -15.55
CA LEU A 299 37.54 -19.06 -14.23
C LEU A 299 37.61 -20.59 -14.01
N LYS A 300 37.43 -21.39 -15.06
CA LYS A 300 37.60 -22.86 -14.99
C LYS A 300 39.06 -23.28 -14.90
N GLU A 301 39.98 -22.53 -15.50
CA GLU A 301 41.42 -22.71 -15.34
C GLU A 301 41.87 -22.37 -13.92
N PHE A 302 41.49 -21.20 -13.39
CA PHE A 302 41.75 -20.84 -12.00
C PHE A 302 41.22 -21.89 -11.02
N LYS A 303 40.00 -22.39 -11.25
CA LYS A 303 39.40 -23.45 -10.40
C LYS A 303 40.07 -24.83 -10.57
N LYS A 304 40.75 -25.08 -11.69
CA LYS A 304 41.57 -26.29 -11.90
C LYS A 304 42.96 -26.14 -11.29
N GLU A 305 43.53 -24.94 -11.26
CA GLU A 305 44.81 -24.65 -10.62
C GLU A 305 44.70 -24.63 -9.09
N ASP A 306 43.54 -24.24 -8.55
CA ASP A 306 43.23 -24.29 -7.11
C ASP A 306 42.94 -25.69 -6.55
N HIS A 307 43.02 -26.76 -7.35
CA HIS A 307 42.98 -28.15 -6.84
C HIS A 307 44.25 -28.57 -6.06
N SER A 308 44.99 -27.62 -5.50
CA SER A 308 46.01 -27.85 -4.47
C SER A 308 45.61 -27.34 -3.07
N PHE A 309 44.40 -26.81 -2.87
CA PHE A 309 43.89 -26.49 -1.54
C PHE A 309 42.42 -26.91 -1.38
N ASP A 310 42.18 -27.95 -0.58
CA ASP A 310 40.85 -28.36 -0.15
C ASP A 310 40.15 -27.20 0.58
N PHE A 311 39.10 -26.66 -0.03
CA PHE A 311 38.05 -25.98 0.72
C PHE A 311 36.86 -26.94 0.83
N GLU A 312 36.68 -27.46 2.05
CA GLU A 312 35.50 -28.21 2.46
C GLU A 312 34.22 -27.47 2.07
N GLU A 313 33.20 -28.24 1.68
CA GLU A 313 31.85 -27.78 1.43
C GLU A 313 31.34 -26.86 2.55
N ILE A 314 31.19 -25.57 2.24
CA ILE A 314 30.35 -24.70 3.06
C ILE A 314 28.92 -24.82 2.52
N ASN A 315 28.12 -25.57 3.27
CA ASN A 315 26.67 -25.63 3.14
C ASN A 315 26.05 -24.24 3.23
N ASP A 316 25.10 -23.96 2.35
CA ASP A 316 24.24 -22.79 2.37
C ASP A 316 23.39 -22.77 3.66
N ASP A 317 23.77 -21.99 4.67
CA ASP A 317 22.82 -21.40 5.63
C ASP A 317 23.38 -20.12 6.30
N GLU A 318 22.49 -19.12 6.36
CA GLU A 318 22.47 -17.81 7.03
C GLU A 318 23.73 -17.10 7.62
N SER A 319 23.87 -15.84 7.15
CA SER A 319 24.23 -14.62 7.91
C SER A 319 25.71 -14.32 8.23
N ILE A 320 26.18 -13.15 7.78
CA ILE A 320 26.53 -11.96 8.59
C ILE A 320 27.35 -10.99 7.72
N CYS A 321 26.93 -9.72 7.74
CA CYS A 321 27.75 -8.57 7.36
C CYS A 321 28.53 -8.09 8.59
N GLU A 322 29.81 -7.74 8.42
CA GLU A 322 30.73 -6.92 9.26
C GLU A 322 32.13 -7.54 9.05
N GLY A 323 33.24 -6.89 8.68
CA GLY A 323 33.66 -5.50 8.63
C GLY A 323 35.13 -5.48 9.10
N VAL A 324 36.12 -5.26 8.22
CA VAL A 324 37.54 -4.93 8.54
C VAL A 324 38.11 -4.23 7.29
N VAL A 325 38.19 -2.89 7.26
CA VAL A 325 39.33 -2.01 7.61
C VAL A 325 40.56 -2.19 6.70
N ASN A 326 40.93 -1.06 6.07
CA ASN A 326 42.17 -0.73 5.36
C ASN A 326 43.44 -1.35 5.94
N ASP A 327 44.41 -1.71 5.09
CA ASP A 327 45.69 -0.99 4.94
C ASP A 327 46.56 -1.69 3.88
N ALA A 328 47.26 -0.93 3.04
CA ALA A 328 48.51 -1.28 2.36
C ALA A 328 48.89 -0.16 1.39
N THR A 329 49.58 0.83 1.95
CA THR A 329 50.58 1.71 1.33
C THR A 329 51.47 1.00 0.29
N VAL A 330 51.73 1.68 -0.82
CA VAL A 330 52.91 1.46 -1.66
C VAL A 330 53.62 2.80 -1.81
N ASP A 331 54.77 2.91 -1.15
CA ASP A 331 55.81 3.92 -1.38
C ASP A 331 56.81 3.43 -2.44
N GLU A 332 57.65 4.38 -2.89
CA GLU A 332 58.78 4.33 -3.83
C GLU A 332 58.41 4.61 -5.31
N GLU A 333 59.00 5.55 -6.04
CA GLU A 333 60.33 6.16 -5.94
C GLU A 333 60.42 7.47 -6.77
N THR A 334 61.12 8.47 -6.21
CA THR A 334 61.97 9.53 -6.80
C THR A 334 61.83 10.00 -8.27
N ASN A 335 61.71 11.33 -8.48
CA ASN A 335 62.78 12.10 -9.14
C ASN A 335 62.66 13.64 -8.94
N ASN A 336 63.83 14.27 -8.78
CA ASN A 336 64.09 15.70 -8.62
C ASN A 336 63.68 16.53 -9.85
N ASP A 337 63.33 17.81 -9.64
CA ASP A 337 64.19 18.94 -10.06
C ASP A 337 63.68 20.29 -9.52
N GLU A 338 64.64 21.11 -9.10
CA GLU A 338 64.54 22.46 -8.56
C GLU A 338 64.07 23.49 -9.61
N ILE A 339 63.55 24.64 -9.16
CA ILE A 339 64.07 26.01 -9.44
C ILE A 339 63.14 27.09 -8.82
N ASN A 340 63.77 28.05 -8.16
CA ASN A 340 63.27 29.28 -7.54
C ASN A 340 62.70 30.32 -8.53
N ASP A 341 61.90 31.27 -8.01
CA ASP A 341 62.09 32.74 -8.04
C ASP A 341 60.74 33.42 -7.65
N GLU A 342 60.65 34.14 -6.52
CA GLU A 342 60.60 35.63 -6.39
C GLU A 342 59.40 36.26 -7.17
N GLU A 343 58.52 37.15 -6.65
CA GLU A 343 58.70 38.29 -5.75
C GLU A 343 57.33 38.95 -5.38
N ALA A 344 57.29 39.67 -4.23
CA ALA A 344 56.50 40.87 -3.83
C ALA A 344 54.94 40.89 -3.92
N ILE A 345 54.13 41.02 -2.84
CA ILE A 345 53.94 42.05 -1.77
C ILE A 345 53.33 43.39 -2.24
N VAL A 346 52.23 43.80 -1.55
CA VAL A 346 51.88 45.11 -0.92
C VAL A 346 50.33 45.15 -0.81
N GLU A 347 49.65 44.97 0.34
CA GLU A 347 49.52 45.74 1.60
C GLU A 347 48.87 47.13 1.51
N GLU A 348 47.67 47.28 2.12
CA GLU A 348 47.10 48.49 2.78
C GLU A 348 45.81 48.00 3.48
N SER A 349 45.72 47.71 4.79
CA SER A 349 45.89 48.48 6.05
C SER A 349 44.61 49.21 6.53
N ILE A 350 44.16 48.86 7.76
CA ILE A 350 43.82 49.77 8.89
C ILE A 350 42.51 50.57 8.74
N ASP A 351 41.57 50.77 9.67
CA ASP A 351 41.34 50.58 11.13
C ASP A 351 39.81 50.81 11.33
N ASP A 352 39.07 50.07 12.16
CA ASP A 352 38.88 50.16 13.63
C ASP A 352 37.72 51.08 14.12
N GLU A 353 36.99 50.52 15.10
CA GLU A 353 36.16 51.12 16.17
C GLU A 353 34.75 51.78 15.97
N ALA A 354 33.77 51.09 16.56
CA ALA A 354 32.93 51.48 17.72
C ALA A 354 31.67 52.38 17.63
N ASN A 355 30.65 51.91 18.39
CA ASN A 355 29.42 52.55 18.91
C ASN A 355 28.36 53.01 17.89
N GLY A 356 27.05 52.92 18.11
CA GLY A 356 26.20 52.63 19.27
C GLY A 356 24.83 53.30 19.02
N GLU A 357 23.76 52.75 19.59
CA GLU A 357 22.40 53.34 19.77
C GLU A 357 21.53 53.57 18.51
N GLU A 358 20.38 52.86 18.41
CA GLU A 358 19.00 53.33 18.76
C GLU A 358 18.41 54.10 17.54
N ILE A 359 17.22 53.85 16.96
CA ILE A 359 15.86 54.09 17.44
C ILE A 359 14.88 53.67 16.29
N ASN A 360 13.73 53.07 16.64
CA ASN A 360 12.40 52.96 15.96
C ASN A 360 12.26 53.02 14.42
N GLU A 361 11.59 52.01 13.82
CA GLU A 361 10.13 51.96 13.56
C GLU A 361 9.70 50.56 13.08
#